data_AF-A0A1K0G7G7-F1
#
_entry.id   AF-A0A1K0G7G7-F1
#
_cell.length_a   1.000
_cell.length_b   1.000
_cell.length_c   1.000
_cell.angle_alpha   90.00
_cell.angle_beta   90.00
_cell.angle_gamma   90.00
#
_symmetry.space_group_name_H-M   'P 1'
#
loop_
_entity.id
_entity.type
_entity.pdbx_description
1 polymer ?
#
loop_
_entity_poly.entity_id
_entity_poly.type
_entity_poly.pdbx_seq_one_letter_code
_entity_poly.pdbx_strand_id
1 'polypeptide(L)'
;MLDFAKHHHHAGIKLKWDAAQPLFVSSLAFADDVLLIVNSKESLANFLEALDLYEMASNAKVNEDKSQAFLFAGSHGGNGNLTADGIPFPVIGQSSAEIVHLSYPFQLDGSVLSKTIAKQLSTIQTKVNILTLMNTTLAAQARICNSFLLSKLWHALCLCPLPLNLQQRVIAIINPFLFKGWHHWIKQEYVVAPRYLGGLGVIDTMQMGVALLGQMVAGLLASTEPIGAQFRQALQDHLWIQYGVLPAHFILKHGQPWIQMVSIITTQRSFMCQVIYTLTQLRLTIEPDWETISVPELLSLPFYNNMFGFTWPDIHVASQQSWEHNGLWVWGDILWYNTNEKGKTSHTNMVTLAYPLVPPSASGIMSNYVVSQGHPDKHSLFSNAAGRHIPRLRKELWPKLHPTVVQKLLDICRHFDTHPDHLTSKKDPLPHDRPFKIDTVGLPFPWHFAKLANRPLAEYTVQQARAFLGRNPILIAVWHTPMSSTSIVPRLYLLNCKAEEALNDPDAEVDTYESEHIFGAAPCMLCDKPHDLAMHGFIECSMVQKEV
;
A
#
# COMPACT_ATOMS: atom_id res chain seq x y z
N MET A 1 7.05 33.79 1.70
CA MET A 1 5.68 33.82 1.12
C MET A 1 4.77 32.76 1.73
N LEU A 2 5.04 31.46 1.54
CA LEU A 2 4.14 30.39 1.98
C LEU A 2 3.93 30.35 3.50
N ASP A 3 4.99 30.55 4.29
CA ASP A 3 4.85 30.67 5.75
C ASP A 3 4.04 31.89 6.18
N PHE A 4 4.11 32.98 5.43
CA PHE A 4 3.32 34.17 5.67
C PHE A 4 1.83 33.91 5.35
N ALA A 5 1.54 33.34 4.18
CA ALA A 5 0.18 32.94 3.81
C ALA A 5 -0.43 31.93 4.80
N LYS A 6 0.35 30.96 5.27
CA LYS A 6 -0.07 29.94 6.23
C LYS A 6 -0.30 30.52 7.64
N HIS A 7 0.67 31.24 8.21
CA HIS A 7 0.64 31.62 9.61
C HIS A 7 -0.05 32.96 9.87
N HIS A 8 -0.02 33.89 8.90
CA HIS A 8 -0.62 35.22 9.07
C HIS A 8 -2.00 35.32 8.42
N HIS A 9 -2.24 34.60 7.32
CA HIS A 9 -3.51 34.66 6.60
C HIS A 9 -4.34 33.38 6.66
N HIS A 10 -3.88 32.36 7.39
CA HIS A 10 -4.55 31.05 7.55
C HIS A 10 -4.99 30.41 6.22
N ALA A 11 -4.25 30.68 5.12
CA ALA A 11 -4.60 30.20 3.80
C ALA A 11 -4.29 28.69 3.67
N GLY A 12 -5.30 27.90 3.31
CA GLY A 12 -5.19 26.45 3.19
C GLY A 12 -6.50 25.71 3.44
N ILE A 13 -6.44 24.38 3.47
CA ILE A 13 -7.56 23.49 3.80
C ILE A 13 -7.21 22.61 5.00
N LYS A 14 -8.19 22.40 5.89
CA LYS A 14 -8.08 21.38 6.93
C LYS A 14 -8.70 20.08 6.42
N LEU A 15 -7.87 19.09 6.12
CA LEU A 15 -8.30 17.73 5.84
C LEU A 15 -8.66 17.04 7.16
N LYS A 16 -9.87 16.47 7.21
CA LYS A 16 -10.44 15.80 8.39
C LYS A 16 -10.81 14.35 8.07
N TRP A 17 -9.91 13.62 7.42
CA TRP A 17 -10.09 12.18 7.20
C TRP A 17 -9.98 11.42 8.53
N ASP A 18 -9.07 11.84 9.40
CA ASP A 18 -9.05 11.45 10.81
C ASP A 18 -9.51 12.63 11.67
N ALA A 19 -10.61 12.45 12.40
CA ALA A 19 -11.16 13.47 13.30
C ALA A 19 -10.24 13.77 14.48
N ALA A 20 -9.43 12.79 14.92
CA ALA A 20 -8.47 12.94 16.00
C ALA A 20 -7.18 13.63 15.53
N GLN A 21 -6.83 13.51 14.25
CA GLN A 21 -5.61 14.09 13.68
C GLN A 21 -5.89 14.91 12.41
N PRO A 22 -6.50 16.10 12.54
CA PRO A 22 -6.80 16.92 11.38
C PRO A 22 -5.51 17.54 10.82
N LEU A 23 -5.33 17.48 9.50
CA LEU A 23 -4.14 17.94 8.79
C LEU A 23 -4.45 19.26 8.12
N PHE A 24 -3.61 20.27 8.34
CA PHE A 24 -3.69 21.52 7.60
C PHE A 24 -2.77 21.45 6.39
N VAL A 25 -3.35 21.54 5.18
CA VAL A 25 -2.62 21.55 3.92
C VAL A 25 -2.82 22.90 3.25
N SER A 26 -1.73 23.64 3.06
CA SER A 26 -1.77 24.96 2.40
C SER A 26 -1.11 24.94 1.02
N SER A 27 0.03 24.27 0.91
CA SER A 27 0.90 24.38 -0.25
C SER A 27 1.90 23.23 -0.32
N LEU A 28 2.33 22.91 -1.53
CA LEU A 28 3.51 22.10 -1.84
C LEU A 28 4.41 22.95 -2.73
N ALA A 29 5.70 23.04 -2.41
CA ALA A 29 6.63 23.88 -3.16
C ALA A 29 7.95 23.16 -3.38
N PHE A 30 8.47 23.27 -4.59
CA PHE A 30 9.79 22.78 -4.96
C PHE A 30 10.40 23.77 -5.96
N ALA A 31 11.47 24.44 -5.54
CA ALA A 31 12.03 25.59 -6.26
C ALA A 31 10.94 26.63 -6.60
N ASP A 32 10.74 26.96 -7.88
CA ASP A 32 9.73 27.89 -8.38
C ASP A 32 8.36 27.24 -8.64
N ASP A 33 8.28 25.90 -8.65
CA ASP A 33 7.02 25.17 -8.82
C ASP A 33 6.25 25.11 -7.49
N VAL A 34 5.15 25.87 -7.40
CA VAL A 34 4.29 25.92 -6.22
C VAL A 34 2.88 25.44 -6.56
N LEU A 35 2.42 24.41 -5.85
CA LEU A 35 1.03 23.96 -5.84
C LEU A 35 0.34 24.47 -4.57
N LEU A 36 -0.85 25.03 -4.74
CA LEU A 36 -1.61 25.65 -3.66
C LEU A 36 -2.96 24.99 -3.55
N ILE A 37 -3.40 24.77 -2.31
CA ILE A 37 -4.66 24.11 -2.02
C ILE A 37 -5.50 25.06 -1.20
N VAL A 38 -6.58 25.55 -1.80
CA VAL A 38 -7.51 26.53 -1.20
C VAL A 38 -8.92 25.99 -1.21
N ASN A 39 -9.71 26.34 -0.20
CA ASN A 39 -11.09 25.86 -0.04
C ASN A 39 -12.14 26.98 0.00
N SER A 40 -11.72 28.25 0.01
CA SER A 40 -12.61 29.42 0.08
C SER A 40 -12.09 30.60 -0.73
N LYS A 41 -13.00 31.47 -1.19
CA LYS A 41 -12.64 32.70 -1.94
C LYS A 41 -11.73 33.60 -1.12
N GLU A 42 -11.97 33.66 0.19
CA GLU A 42 -11.13 34.40 1.15
C GLU A 42 -9.71 33.83 1.19
N SER A 43 -9.56 32.49 1.31
CA SER A 43 -8.23 31.86 1.29
C SER A 43 -7.49 32.08 -0.03
N LEU A 44 -8.21 32.15 -1.16
CA LEU A 44 -7.61 32.48 -2.45
C LEU A 44 -7.16 33.95 -2.50
N ALA A 45 -8.01 34.89 -2.06
CA ALA A 45 -7.68 36.31 -2.03
C ALA A 45 -6.45 36.58 -1.13
N ASN A 46 -6.42 35.98 0.06
CA ASN A 46 -5.29 36.03 0.98
C ASN A 46 -3.99 35.50 0.35
N PHE A 47 -4.09 34.45 -0.46
CA PHE A 47 -2.93 33.92 -1.17
C PHE A 47 -2.43 34.89 -2.24
N LEU A 48 -3.34 35.48 -3.03
CA LEU A 48 -2.98 36.43 -4.07
C LEU A 48 -2.33 37.69 -3.47
N GLU A 49 -2.83 38.19 -2.35
CA GLU A 49 -2.19 39.30 -1.63
C GLU A 49 -0.76 38.94 -1.17
N ALA A 50 -0.57 37.74 -0.61
CA ALA A 50 0.76 37.27 -0.22
C ALA A 50 1.71 37.10 -1.43
N LEU A 51 1.17 36.73 -2.59
CA LEU A 51 1.92 36.61 -3.84
C LEU A 51 2.33 37.99 -4.36
N ASP A 52 1.42 38.96 -4.41
CA ASP A 52 1.69 40.34 -4.81
C ASP A 52 2.79 40.96 -3.94
N LEU A 53 2.70 40.78 -2.61
CA LEU A 53 3.74 41.23 -1.68
C LEU A 53 5.09 40.56 -1.94
N TYR A 54 5.09 39.28 -2.29
CA TYR A 54 6.31 38.56 -2.62
C TYR A 54 6.92 39.05 -3.94
N GLU A 55 6.11 39.28 -4.98
CA GLU A 55 6.55 39.87 -6.25
C GLU A 55 7.16 41.25 -6.03
N MET A 56 6.51 42.10 -5.23
CA MET A 56 7.02 43.43 -4.87
C MET A 56 8.36 43.36 -4.13
N ALA A 57 8.51 42.43 -3.18
CA ALA A 57 9.70 42.34 -2.34
C ALA A 57 10.88 41.66 -3.06
N SER A 58 10.61 40.68 -3.92
CA SER A 58 11.63 39.87 -4.61
C SER A 58 11.93 40.32 -6.04
N ASN A 59 11.07 41.17 -6.61
CA ASN A 59 11.05 41.53 -8.03
C ASN A 59 10.87 40.31 -8.97
N ALA A 60 10.39 39.18 -8.44
CA ALA A 60 9.97 38.02 -9.22
C ALA A 60 8.58 38.26 -9.84
N LYS A 61 8.24 37.48 -10.87
CA LYS A 61 6.92 37.49 -11.50
C LYS A 61 6.40 36.08 -11.70
N VAL A 62 5.10 35.90 -11.48
CA VAL A 62 4.37 34.67 -11.80
C VAL A 62 4.37 34.47 -13.31
N ASN A 63 4.60 33.22 -13.72
CA ASN A 63 4.45 32.83 -15.12
C ASN A 63 2.99 32.46 -15.38
N GLU A 64 2.19 33.42 -15.84
CA GLU A 64 0.76 33.24 -16.12
C GLU A 64 0.50 32.14 -17.15
N ASP A 65 1.37 31.98 -18.15
CA ASP A 65 1.23 30.95 -19.19
C ASP A 65 1.36 29.52 -18.63
N LYS A 66 2.14 29.35 -17.56
CA LYS A 66 2.33 28.06 -16.87
C LYS A 66 1.37 27.87 -15.69
N SER A 67 0.81 28.95 -15.17
CA SER A 67 -0.03 28.92 -13.97
C SER A 67 -1.44 28.48 -14.32
N GLN A 68 -1.90 27.41 -13.70
CA GLN A 68 -3.19 26.80 -13.99
C GLN A 68 -3.89 26.42 -12.70
N ALA A 69 -5.22 26.41 -12.72
CA ALA A 69 -6.03 26.00 -11.59
C ALA A 69 -6.86 24.78 -11.95
N PHE A 70 -7.19 23.97 -10.96
CA PHE A 70 -8.10 22.84 -11.14
C PHE A 70 -8.94 22.65 -9.87
N LEU A 71 -10.13 22.09 -10.04
CA LEU A 71 -11.12 21.92 -8.97
C LEU A 71 -11.31 20.43 -8.70
N PHE A 72 -11.19 20.00 -7.44
CA PHE A 72 -11.50 18.62 -7.06
C PHE A 72 -12.99 18.35 -7.26
N ALA A 73 -13.33 17.37 -8.12
CA ALA A 73 -14.71 16.96 -8.38
C ALA A 73 -15.31 16.30 -7.12
N GLY A 74 -16.39 16.87 -6.58
CA GLY A 74 -17.05 16.32 -5.38
C GLY A 74 -17.91 17.30 -4.58
N SER A 75 -17.81 18.62 -4.81
CA SER A 75 -18.67 19.59 -4.11
C SER A 75 -20.03 19.75 -4.82
N HIS A 76 -20.81 18.68 -4.94
CA HIS A 76 -22.22 18.77 -5.36
C HIS A 76 -23.19 19.07 -4.18
N GLY A 77 -22.69 19.44 -3.00
CA GLY A 77 -23.56 19.75 -1.87
C GLY A 77 -22.96 20.52 -0.70
N GLY A 78 -21.71 20.99 -0.79
CA GLY A 78 -21.13 21.88 0.22
C GLY A 78 -21.22 23.34 -0.25
N ASN A 79 -21.53 24.26 0.67
CA ASN A 79 -21.55 25.72 0.51
C ASN A 79 -20.19 26.35 0.07
N GLY A 80 -19.50 25.77 -0.90
CA GLY A 80 -18.21 26.24 -1.41
C GLY A 80 -18.41 27.44 -2.31
N ASN A 81 -18.10 28.64 -1.80
CA ASN A 81 -18.23 29.90 -2.52
C ASN A 81 -17.28 30.07 -3.73
N LEU A 82 -16.31 29.16 -3.95
CA LEU A 82 -15.35 29.21 -5.06
C LEU A 82 -15.93 28.57 -6.32
N THR A 83 -16.28 29.42 -7.29
CA THR A 83 -16.60 29.03 -8.67
C THR A 83 -15.41 29.29 -9.57
N ALA A 84 -15.37 28.66 -10.76
CA ALA A 84 -14.31 28.88 -11.75
C ALA A 84 -14.13 30.36 -12.10
N ASP A 85 -15.22 31.15 -12.12
CA ASP A 85 -15.20 32.58 -12.42
C ASP A 85 -14.43 33.44 -11.41
N GLY A 86 -14.15 32.91 -10.21
CA GLY A 86 -13.44 33.62 -9.14
C GLY A 86 -11.93 33.34 -9.11
N ILE A 87 -11.40 32.61 -10.10
CA ILE A 87 -10.00 32.17 -10.13
C ILE A 87 -9.26 32.95 -11.22
N PRO A 88 -8.14 33.63 -10.91
CA PRO A 88 -7.42 34.47 -11.88
C PRO A 88 -6.58 33.69 -12.89
N PHE A 89 -6.55 32.35 -12.80
CA PHE A 89 -5.78 31.46 -13.68
C PHE A 89 -6.72 30.59 -14.52
N PRO A 90 -6.29 30.15 -15.73
CA PRO A 90 -7.04 29.21 -16.53
C PRO A 90 -7.41 27.96 -15.72
N VAL A 91 -8.72 27.70 -15.60
CA VAL A 91 -9.23 26.53 -14.91
C VAL A 91 -9.28 25.36 -15.88
N ILE A 92 -8.56 24.28 -15.57
CA ILE A 92 -8.55 23.05 -16.35
C ILE A 92 -9.90 22.35 -16.16
N GLY A 93 -10.81 22.55 -17.13
CA GLY A 93 -12.24 22.28 -17.00
C GLY A 93 -12.71 20.83 -17.24
N GLN A 94 -11.85 19.80 -17.14
CA GLN A 94 -12.27 18.42 -17.35
C GLN A 94 -11.72 17.49 -16.27
N SER A 95 -12.58 16.66 -15.68
CA SER A 95 -12.20 15.61 -14.72
C SER A 95 -11.11 14.66 -15.26
N SER A 96 -10.99 14.57 -16.59
CA SER A 96 -10.05 13.70 -17.33
C SER A 96 -8.79 14.43 -17.84
N ALA A 97 -8.60 15.70 -17.51
CA ALA A 97 -7.38 16.41 -17.88
C ALA A 97 -6.20 15.92 -17.03
N GLU A 98 -5.09 15.59 -17.69
CA GLU A 98 -3.85 15.19 -17.02
C GLU A 98 -3.13 16.43 -16.50
N ILE A 99 -3.03 16.56 -15.18
CA ILE A 99 -2.28 17.60 -14.48
C ILE A 99 -0.89 17.05 -14.20
N VAL A 100 0.15 17.87 -14.38
CA VAL A 100 1.53 17.46 -14.09
C VAL A 100 2.14 18.42 -13.08
N HIS A 101 2.57 17.89 -11.93
CA HIS A 101 3.32 18.65 -10.92
C HIS A 101 4.60 17.88 -10.58
N LEU A 102 5.76 18.54 -10.66
CA LEU A 102 7.08 17.92 -10.44
C LEU A 102 7.30 16.64 -11.25
N SER A 103 6.85 16.64 -12.51
CA SER A 103 6.88 15.46 -13.41
C SER A 103 6.03 14.27 -12.95
N TYR A 104 5.16 14.44 -11.95
CA TYR A 104 4.12 13.49 -11.58
C TYR A 104 2.81 13.86 -12.27
N PRO A 105 2.42 13.11 -13.32
CA PRO A 105 1.13 13.30 -13.95
C PRO A 105 0.04 12.67 -13.07
N PHE A 106 -1.14 13.27 -12.98
CA PHE A 106 -2.31 12.69 -12.34
C PHE A 106 -3.59 13.22 -12.99
N GLN A 107 -4.70 12.49 -12.84
CA GLN A 107 -6.03 12.94 -13.21
C GLN A 107 -6.87 13.01 -11.94
N LEU A 108 -7.81 13.95 -11.91
CA LEU A 108 -8.65 14.19 -10.73
C LEU A 108 -9.66 13.06 -10.48
N ASP A 109 -10.05 12.34 -11.53
CA ASP A 109 -10.85 11.13 -11.41
C ASP A 109 -10.04 9.89 -10.97
N GLY A 110 -8.72 10.02 -10.85
CA GLY A 110 -7.83 8.93 -10.48
C GLY A 110 -7.73 7.84 -11.54
N SER A 111 -8.04 8.14 -12.81
CA SER A 111 -8.00 7.17 -13.91
C SER A 111 -6.62 7.06 -14.59
N VAL A 112 -6.52 6.20 -15.60
CA VAL A 112 -5.26 5.87 -16.29
C VAL A 112 -4.80 7.05 -17.17
N LEU A 113 -3.53 7.41 -17.02
CA LEU A 113 -2.88 8.53 -17.73
C LEU A 113 -2.44 8.16 -19.14
N SER A 114 -3.43 7.92 -20.00
CA SER A 114 -3.22 7.39 -21.34
C SER A 114 -2.35 8.29 -22.22
N LYS A 115 -2.46 9.62 -22.11
CA LYS A 115 -1.68 10.55 -22.94
C LYS A 115 -0.23 10.59 -22.50
N THR A 116 0.03 10.73 -21.19
CA THR A 116 1.39 10.73 -20.65
C THR A 116 2.10 9.40 -20.93
N ILE A 117 1.43 8.26 -20.71
CA ILE A 117 2.01 6.95 -21.01
C ILE A 117 2.30 6.81 -22.51
N ALA A 118 1.38 7.21 -23.38
CA ALA A 118 1.61 7.16 -24.83
C ALA A 118 2.81 8.03 -25.27
N LYS A 119 2.96 9.23 -24.70
CA LYS A 119 4.10 10.13 -24.96
C LYS A 119 5.43 9.50 -24.52
N GLN A 120 5.46 8.87 -23.34
CA GLN A 120 6.67 8.18 -22.87
C GLN A 120 7.01 6.98 -23.76
N LEU A 121 6.02 6.16 -24.13
CA LEU A 121 6.22 5.03 -25.04
C LEU A 121 6.72 5.48 -26.42
N SER A 122 6.19 6.58 -26.96
CA SER A 122 6.69 7.16 -28.21
C SER A 122 8.14 7.63 -28.09
N THR A 123 8.50 8.26 -26.96
CA THR A 123 9.88 8.68 -26.69
C THR A 123 10.83 7.49 -26.64
N ILE A 124 10.41 6.39 -26.01
CA ILE A 124 11.17 5.14 -25.94
C ILE A 124 11.31 4.53 -27.34
N GLN A 125 10.24 4.50 -28.14
CA GLN A 125 10.27 4.00 -29.52
C GLN A 125 11.27 4.78 -30.38
N THR A 126 11.26 6.12 -30.31
CA THR A 126 12.22 6.94 -31.05
C THR A 126 13.66 6.61 -30.66
N LYS A 127 13.93 6.43 -29.36
CA LYS A 127 15.26 6.03 -28.89
C LYS A 127 15.66 4.63 -29.34
N VAL A 128 14.73 3.67 -29.29
CA VAL A 128 14.93 2.32 -29.80
C VAL A 128 15.31 2.35 -31.28
N ASN A 129 14.60 3.14 -32.10
CA ASN A 129 14.88 3.23 -33.54
C ASN A 129 16.32 3.70 -33.80
N ILE A 130 16.83 4.65 -33.00
CA ILE A 130 18.21 5.14 -33.10
C ILE A 130 19.20 4.05 -32.64
N LEU A 131 18.96 3.44 -31.47
CA LEU A 131 19.88 2.46 -30.87
C LEU A 131 19.94 1.14 -31.62
N THR A 132 18.91 0.79 -32.39
CA THR A 132 18.88 -0.43 -33.21
C THR A 132 19.96 -0.43 -34.29
N LEU A 133 20.47 0.75 -34.67
CA LEU A 133 21.59 0.90 -35.60
C LEU A 133 22.94 0.52 -34.97
N MET A 134 23.03 0.42 -33.64
CA MET A 134 24.27 0.13 -32.94
C MET A 134 24.51 -1.38 -32.81
N ASN A 135 25.73 -1.82 -33.11
CA ASN A 135 26.10 -3.23 -32.96
C ASN A 135 26.51 -3.53 -31.51
N THR A 136 25.54 -3.91 -30.68
CA THR A 136 25.74 -4.29 -29.27
C THR A 136 25.43 -5.77 -29.04
N THR A 137 25.94 -6.32 -27.93
CA THR A 137 25.63 -7.69 -27.48
C THR A 137 24.27 -7.75 -26.80
N LEU A 138 23.60 -8.90 -26.80
CA LEU A 138 22.29 -9.08 -26.17
C LEU A 138 22.29 -8.69 -24.68
N ALA A 139 23.36 -9.02 -23.95
CA ALA A 139 23.53 -8.63 -22.55
C ALA A 139 23.63 -7.11 -22.39
N ALA A 140 24.39 -6.43 -23.26
CA ALA A 140 24.49 -4.97 -23.25
C ALA A 140 23.16 -4.32 -23.62
N GLN A 141 22.43 -4.87 -24.59
CA GLN A 141 21.09 -4.39 -24.96
C GLN A 141 20.11 -4.50 -23.79
N ALA A 142 20.11 -5.61 -23.05
CA ALA A 142 19.31 -5.75 -21.84
C ALA A 142 19.67 -4.70 -20.75
N ARG A 143 20.97 -4.42 -20.57
CA ARG A 143 21.42 -3.33 -19.66
C ARG A 143 20.91 -1.97 -20.12
N ILE A 144 21.06 -1.64 -21.40
CA ILE A 144 20.59 -0.39 -22.00
C ILE A 144 19.06 -0.25 -21.85
N CYS A 145 18.31 -1.34 -22.06
CA CYS A 145 16.87 -1.35 -21.82
C CYS A 145 16.54 -0.89 -20.41
N ASN A 146 17.17 -1.47 -19.38
CA ASN A 146 16.86 -1.15 -18.00
C ASN A 146 17.28 0.27 -17.60
N SER A 147 18.53 0.65 -17.87
CA SER A 147 19.11 1.90 -17.36
C SER A 147 18.69 3.14 -18.15
N PHE A 148 18.41 3.00 -19.46
CA PHE A 148 18.19 4.16 -20.33
C PHE A 148 16.81 4.24 -20.97
N LEU A 149 16.25 3.10 -21.41
CA LEU A 149 14.96 3.09 -22.10
C LEU A 149 13.82 3.06 -21.10
N LEU A 150 13.78 2.03 -20.24
CA LEU A 150 12.68 1.80 -19.30
C LEU A 150 12.72 2.75 -18.10
N SER A 151 13.90 3.29 -17.75
CA SER A 151 14.03 4.29 -16.68
C SER A 151 13.15 5.52 -16.85
N LYS A 152 12.78 5.85 -18.10
CA LYS A 152 11.84 6.94 -18.41
C LYS A 152 10.40 6.69 -17.97
N LEU A 153 10.03 5.43 -17.76
CA LEU A 153 8.68 5.08 -17.32
C LEU A 153 8.52 5.26 -15.82
N TRP A 154 9.52 4.87 -15.03
CA TRP A 154 9.41 4.68 -13.58
C TRP A 154 8.75 5.85 -12.85
N HIS A 155 9.20 7.08 -13.12
CA HIS A 155 8.66 8.28 -12.49
C HIS A 155 7.14 8.46 -12.71
N ALA A 156 6.65 8.15 -13.93
CA ALA A 156 5.23 8.26 -14.25
C ALA A 156 4.41 7.05 -13.74
N LEU A 157 5.05 5.90 -13.51
CA LEU A 157 4.34 4.68 -13.09
C LEU A 157 4.13 4.58 -11.58
N CYS A 158 4.84 5.38 -10.77
CA CYS A 158 4.78 5.29 -9.30
C CYS A 158 3.38 5.56 -8.71
N LEU A 159 2.65 6.54 -9.26
CA LEU A 159 1.43 7.08 -8.63
C LEU A 159 0.16 6.87 -9.44
N CYS A 160 0.29 6.29 -10.63
CA CYS A 160 -0.76 6.31 -11.63
C CYS A 160 -1.24 4.90 -11.91
N PRO A 161 -2.56 4.69 -12.07
CA PRO A 161 -3.06 3.40 -12.49
C PRO A 161 -2.46 2.98 -13.84
N LEU A 162 -2.02 1.73 -13.90
CA LEU A 162 -1.33 1.20 -15.07
C LEU A 162 -2.32 0.64 -16.09
N PRO A 163 -2.12 0.90 -17.40
CA PRO A 163 -2.82 0.19 -18.46
C PRO A 163 -2.54 -1.32 -18.37
N LEU A 164 -3.57 -2.17 -18.43
CA LEU A 164 -3.41 -3.63 -18.41
C LEU A 164 -2.51 -4.15 -19.55
N ASN A 165 -2.45 -3.43 -20.67
CA ASN A 165 -1.63 -3.76 -21.83
C ASN A 165 -0.26 -3.08 -21.83
N LEU A 166 0.13 -2.37 -20.76
CA LEU A 166 1.38 -1.61 -20.71
C LEU A 166 2.60 -2.49 -21.00
N GLN A 167 2.69 -3.64 -20.32
CA GLN A 167 3.81 -4.57 -20.50
C GLN A 167 3.91 -5.07 -21.94
N GLN A 168 2.78 -5.43 -22.56
CA GLN A 168 2.75 -5.87 -23.97
C GLN A 168 3.23 -4.78 -24.93
N ARG A 169 2.82 -3.53 -24.70
CA ARG A 169 3.24 -2.38 -25.50
C ARG A 169 4.74 -2.10 -25.35
N VAL A 170 5.25 -2.16 -24.12
CA VAL A 170 6.69 -2.01 -23.85
C VAL A 170 7.49 -3.09 -24.55
N ILE A 171 7.08 -4.36 -24.43
CA ILE A 171 7.71 -5.50 -25.11
C ILE A 171 7.77 -5.30 -26.62
N ALA A 172 6.65 -4.89 -27.24
CA ALA A 172 6.59 -4.63 -28.67
C ALA A 172 7.59 -3.55 -29.12
N ILE A 173 7.87 -2.55 -28.27
CA ILE A 173 8.82 -1.48 -28.54
C ILE A 173 10.26 -1.96 -28.35
N ILE A 174 10.57 -2.70 -27.29
CA ILE A 174 11.97 -3.06 -26.96
C ILE A 174 12.48 -4.30 -27.70
N ASN A 175 11.60 -5.20 -28.13
CA ASN A 175 12.00 -6.44 -28.80
C ASN A 175 12.79 -6.22 -30.11
N PRO A 176 12.40 -5.28 -30.99
CA PRO A 176 13.19 -4.94 -32.18
C PRO A 176 14.65 -4.60 -31.86
N PHE A 177 14.89 -3.90 -30.75
CA PHE A 177 16.23 -3.58 -30.29
C PHE A 177 16.94 -4.79 -29.70
N LEU A 178 16.29 -5.53 -28.79
CA LEU A 178 16.87 -6.70 -28.12
C LEU A 178 17.27 -7.83 -29.09
N PHE A 179 16.44 -8.09 -30.11
CA PHE A 179 16.65 -9.23 -31.01
C PHE A 179 17.11 -8.83 -32.42
N LYS A 180 17.41 -7.53 -32.64
CA LYS A 180 17.77 -6.97 -33.95
C LYS A 180 16.79 -7.38 -35.06
N GLY A 181 15.50 -7.34 -34.75
CA GLY A 181 14.44 -7.80 -35.63
C GLY A 181 13.12 -8.08 -34.90
N TRP A 182 12.10 -8.45 -35.67
CA TRP A 182 10.73 -8.64 -35.16
C TRP A 182 10.50 -10.02 -34.52
N HIS A 183 11.44 -10.96 -34.68
CA HIS A 183 11.31 -12.32 -34.16
C HIS A 183 12.02 -12.46 -32.81
N HIS A 184 11.25 -12.79 -31.77
CA HIS A 184 11.81 -13.12 -30.46
C HIS A 184 12.20 -14.60 -30.41
N TRP A 185 13.49 -14.91 -30.25
CA TRP A 185 13.94 -16.31 -30.12
C TRP A 185 13.84 -16.83 -28.69
N ILE A 186 13.59 -15.94 -27.74
CA ILE A 186 13.55 -16.22 -26.30
C ILE A 186 12.14 -15.91 -25.80
N LYS A 187 11.53 -16.83 -25.02
CA LYS A 187 10.21 -16.55 -24.41
C LYS A 187 10.34 -15.38 -23.44
N GLN A 188 9.31 -14.53 -23.38
CA GLN A 188 9.31 -13.32 -22.54
C GLN A 188 9.68 -13.61 -21.09
N GLU A 189 9.26 -14.75 -20.56
CA GLU A 189 9.60 -15.19 -19.21
C GLU A 189 11.10 -15.28 -18.93
N TYR A 190 11.93 -15.67 -19.90
CA TYR A 190 13.39 -15.68 -19.76
C TYR A 190 13.99 -14.28 -19.94
N VAL A 191 13.33 -13.42 -20.73
CA VAL A 191 13.78 -12.02 -20.93
C VAL A 191 13.71 -11.26 -19.62
N VAL A 192 12.62 -11.43 -18.86
CA VAL A 192 12.41 -10.72 -17.58
C VAL A 192 13.00 -11.42 -16.36
N ALA A 193 13.32 -12.71 -16.48
CA ALA A 193 13.90 -13.44 -15.36
C ALA A 193 15.27 -12.86 -14.95
N PRO A 194 15.60 -12.87 -13.64
CA PRO A 194 16.91 -12.47 -13.16
C PRO A 194 18.05 -13.25 -13.80
N ARG A 195 19.22 -12.61 -13.91
CA ARG A 195 20.42 -13.21 -14.50
C ARG A 195 20.91 -14.44 -13.74
N TYR A 196 20.87 -14.39 -12.40
CA TYR A 196 21.25 -15.52 -11.55
C TYR A 196 20.32 -16.74 -11.71
N LEU A 197 19.14 -16.57 -12.34
CA LEU A 197 18.23 -17.66 -12.71
C LEU A 197 18.33 -18.06 -14.18
N GLY A 198 19.32 -17.54 -14.93
CA GLY A 198 19.52 -17.82 -16.36
C GLY A 198 18.75 -16.91 -17.32
N GLY A 199 18.15 -15.82 -16.83
CA GLY A 199 17.43 -14.85 -17.67
C GLY A 199 18.28 -13.68 -18.16
N LEU A 200 17.68 -12.78 -18.97
CA LEU A 200 18.35 -11.55 -19.44
C LEU A 200 18.33 -10.41 -18.41
N GLY A 201 17.40 -10.48 -17.45
CA GLY A 201 17.24 -9.47 -16.39
C GLY A 201 16.55 -8.18 -16.83
N VAL A 202 15.78 -8.19 -17.92
CA VAL A 202 15.00 -7.01 -18.33
C VAL A 202 13.87 -6.76 -17.34
N ILE A 203 13.64 -5.51 -16.93
CA ILE A 203 12.65 -5.21 -15.90
C ILE A 203 11.22 -5.43 -16.42
N ASP A 204 10.40 -6.19 -15.70
CA ASP A 204 8.96 -6.25 -15.94
C ASP A 204 8.27 -4.97 -15.45
N THR A 205 7.56 -4.29 -16.36
CA THR A 205 7.00 -2.96 -16.11
C THR A 205 5.90 -2.99 -15.05
N MET A 206 5.09 -4.06 -15.00
CA MET A 206 4.01 -4.18 -14.01
C MET A 206 4.58 -4.48 -12.63
N GLN A 207 5.56 -5.38 -12.55
CA GLN A 207 6.25 -5.67 -11.28
C GLN A 207 6.99 -4.45 -10.73
N MET A 208 7.64 -3.69 -11.61
CA MET A 208 8.31 -2.44 -11.22
C MET A 208 7.31 -1.41 -10.69
N GLY A 209 6.15 -1.25 -11.34
CA GLY A 209 5.09 -0.37 -10.85
C GLY A 209 4.56 -0.75 -9.47
N VAL A 210 4.32 -2.05 -9.23
CA VAL A 210 3.93 -2.56 -7.90
C VAL A 210 5.03 -2.29 -6.86
N ALA A 211 6.31 -2.51 -7.21
CA ALA A 211 7.43 -2.29 -6.30
C ALA A 211 7.64 -0.80 -5.95
N LEU A 212 7.51 0.09 -6.93
CA LEU A 212 7.63 1.54 -6.72
C LEU A 212 6.49 2.08 -5.85
N LEU A 213 5.24 1.74 -6.17
CA LEU A 213 4.10 2.13 -5.35
C LEU A 213 4.21 1.52 -3.94
N GLY A 214 4.70 0.29 -3.83
CA GLY A 214 4.93 -0.37 -2.54
C GLY A 214 5.89 0.42 -1.65
N GLN A 215 6.92 1.06 -2.20
CA GLN A 215 7.85 1.90 -1.45
C GLN A 215 7.15 3.11 -0.84
N MET A 216 6.35 3.81 -1.65
CA MET A 216 5.60 4.98 -1.19
C MET A 216 4.57 4.60 -0.13
N VAL A 217 3.83 3.52 -0.36
CA VAL A 217 2.83 2.99 0.57
C VAL A 217 3.48 2.53 1.88
N ALA A 218 4.64 1.85 1.82
CA ALA A 218 5.37 1.46 3.01
C ALA A 218 5.75 2.67 3.87
N GLY A 219 6.27 3.73 3.24
CA GLY A 219 6.58 5.00 3.92
C GLY A 219 5.35 5.63 4.58
N LEU A 220 4.22 5.71 3.87
CA LEU A 220 2.98 6.28 4.42
C LEU A 220 2.40 5.45 5.56
N LEU A 221 2.41 4.11 5.43
CA LEU A 221 1.92 3.21 6.47
C LEU A 221 2.80 3.26 7.74
N ALA A 222 4.11 3.39 7.59
CA ALA A 222 5.07 3.48 8.70
C ALA A 222 5.17 4.88 9.31
N SER A 223 4.74 5.93 8.60
CA SER A 223 4.90 7.31 9.02
C SER A 223 4.14 7.62 10.33
N THR A 224 4.83 8.29 11.25
CA THR A 224 4.28 8.83 12.49
C THR A 224 3.70 10.24 12.32
N GLU A 225 3.89 10.85 11.14
CA GLU A 225 3.34 12.16 10.82
C GLU A 225 1.82 12.08 10.60
N PRO A 226 1.09 13.21 10.73
CA PRO A 226 -0.36 13.23 10.55
C PRO A 226 -0.82 12.69 9.19
N ILE A 227 -0.03 12.87 8.13
CA ILE A 227 -0.35 12.34 6.80
C ILE A 227 -0.39 10.80 6.79
N GLY A 228 0.47 10.14 7.56
CA GLY A 228 0.48 8.68 7.69
C GLY A 228 -0.78 8.17 8.41
N ALA A 229 -1.18 8.83 9.50
CA ALA A 229 -2.41 8.50 10.21
C ALA A 229 -3.65 8.66 9.32
N GLN A 230 -3.72 9.78 8.59
CA GLN A 230 -4.82 10.02 7.66
C GLN A 230 -4.85 9.03 6.49
N PHE A 231 -3.69 8.65 5.96
CA PHE A 231 -3.62 7.64 4.91
C PHE A 231 -4.12 6.28 5.41
N ARG A 232 -3.70 5.85 6.61
CA ARG A 232 -4.19 4.61 7.23
C ARG A 232 -5.70 4.62 7.43
N GLN A 233 -6.26 5.73 7.91
CA GLN A 233 -7.70 5.88 8.07
C GLN A 233 -8.43 5.84 6.72
N ALA A 234 -7.95 6.59 5.74
CA ALA A 234 -8.54 6.61 4.40
C ALA A 234 -8.48 5.22 3.73
N LEU A 235 -7.40 4.46 3.94
CA LEU A 235 -7.28 3.09 3.46
C LEU A 235 -8.31 2.17 4.13
N GLN A 236 -8.49 2.28 5.45
CA GLN A 236 -9.48 1.51 6.20
C GLN A 236 -10.91 1.84 5.76
N ASP A 237 -11.23 3.13 5.61
CA ASP A 237 -12.53 3.58 5.10
C ASP A 237 -12.78 3.07 3.67
N HIS A 238 -11.75 3.12 2.82
CA HIS A 238 -11.88 2.63 1.44
C HIS A 238 -12.09 1.11 1.39
N LEU A 239 -11.37 0.33 2.21
CA LEU A 239 -11.59 -1.12 2.34
C LEU A 239 -13.02 -1.41 2.77
N TRP A 240 -13.53 -0.65 3.74
CA TRP A 240 -14.90 -0.81 4.20
C TRP A 240 -15.93 -0.46 3.12
N ILE A 241 -15.82 0.73 2.53
CA ILE A 241 -16.80 1.25 1.57
C ILE A 241 -16.82 0.44 0.27
N GLN A 242 -15.65 0.06 -0.27
CA GLN A 242 -15.58 -0.63 -1.56
C GLN A 242 -15.67 -2.14 -1.46
N TYR A 243 -15.16 -2.74 -0.39
CA TYR A 243 -15.04 -4.20 -0.28
C TYR A 243 -15.83 -4.78 0.89
N GLY A 244 -16.34 -3.95 1.81
CA GLY A 244 -17.05 -4.41 3.01
C GLY A 244 -16.14 -5.15 3.99
N VAL A 245 -14.84 -4.80 4.02
CA VAL A 245 -13.83 -5.55 4.79
C VAL A 245 -12.90 -4.66 5.61
N LEU A 246 -12.29 -5.29 6.61
CA LEU A 246 -11.26 -4.69 7.48
C LEU A 246 -9.84 -4.95 6.97
N PRO A 247 -8.83 -4.17 7.39
CA PRO A 247 -7.42 -4.44 7.10
C PRO A 247 -6.94 -5.86 7.44
N ALA A 248 -7.55 -6.51 8.44
CA ALA A 248 -7.30 -7.92 8.78
C ALA A 248 -7.44 -8.89 7.59
N HIS A 249 -8.22 -8.53 6.56
CA HIS A 249 -8.39 -9.35 5.35
C HIS A 249 -7.10 -9.53 4.55
N PHE A 250 -6.12 -8.63 4.68
CA PHE A 250 -4.79 -8.82 4.10
C PHE A 250 -4.06 -10.02 4.70
N ILE A 251 -4.38 -10.40 5.94
CA ILE A 251 -3.79 -11.54 6.65
C ILE A 251 -4.58 -12.81 6.34
N LEU A 252 -5.91 -12.71 6.31
CA LEU A 252 -6.84 -13.81 6.10
C LEU A 252 -6.75 -14.41 4.67
N LYS A 253 -6.63 -13.55 3.65
CA LYS A 253 -6.36 -13.94 2.24
C LYS A 253 -7.36 -14.94 1.63
N HIS A 254 -8.63 -14.82 1.99
CA HIS A 254 -9.70 -15.69 1.49
C HIS A 254 -11.02 -14.92 1.26
N GLY A 255 -12.01 -15.61 0.71
CA GLY A 255 -13.35 -15.05 0.46
C GLY A 255 -13.45 -14.24 -0.83
N GLN A 256 -14.67 -13.84 -1.16
CA GLN A 256 -14.95 -13.00 -2.34
C GLN A 256 -14.27 -11.63 -2.30
N PRO A 257 -14.22 -10.92 -1.16
CA PRO A 257 -13.51 -9.64 -1.10
C PRO A 257 -12.03 -9.78 -1.46
N TRP A 258 -11.35 -10.84 -1.00
CA TRP A 258 -9.95 -11.09 -1.35
C TRP A 258 -9.76 -11.26 -2.87
N ILE A 259 -10.64 -12.03 -3.53
CA ILE A 259 -10.61 -12.21 -4.99
C ILE A 259 -10.73 -10.86 -5.72
N GLN A 260 -11.56 -9.95 -5.21
CA GLN A 260 -11.72 -8.61 -5.77
C GLN A 260 -10.48 -7.73 -5.52
N MET A 261 -9.86 -7.83 -4.33
CA MET A 261 -8.66 -7.08 -3.96
C MET A 261 -7.43 -7.48 -4.79
N VAL A 262 -7.30 -8.78 -5.14
CA VAL A 262 -6.18 -9.28 -5.98
C VAL A 262 -6.43 -9.09 -7.48
N SER A 263 -7.61 -8.63 -7.88
CA SER A 263 -7.96 -8.49 -9.30
C SER A 263 -7.21 -7.31 -9.92
N ILE A 264 -6.42 -7.58 -10.96
CA ILE A 264 -5.70 -6.50 -11.67
C ILE A 264 -6.66 -5.49 -12.34
N ILE A 265 -7.89 -5.89 -12.64
CA ILE A 265 -8.89 -5.04 -13.31
C ILE A 265 -9.34 -3.91 -12.39
N THR A 266 -9.37 -4.14 -11.07
CA THR A 266 -9.81 -3.11 -10.11
C THR A 266 -8.76 -2.01 -9.93
N THR A 267 -7.49 -2.26 -10.25
CA THR A 267 -6.38 -1.29 -10.14
C THR A 267 -6.60 -0.01 -10.92
N GLN A 268 -7.38 -0.04 -12.00
CA GLN A 268 -7.62 1.10 -12.87
C GLN A 268 -8.71 2.05 -12.38
N ARG A 269 -9.43 1.69 -11.30
CA ARG A 269 -10.57 2.46 -10.80
C ARG A 269 -10.17 3.67 -9.97
N SER A 270 -9.10 3.54 -9.19
CA SER A 270 -8.59 4.62 -8.33
C SER A 270 -7.19 4.30 -7.82
N PHE A 271 -6.49 5.32 -7.34
CA PHE A 271 -5.24 5.16 -6.60
C PHE A 271 -5.37 4.17 -5.43
N MET A 272 -6.44 4.26 -4.63
CA MET A 272 -6.65 3.36 -3.49
C MET A 272 -6.84 1.89 -3.90
N CYS A 273 -7.52 1.63 -5.02
CA CYS A 273 -7.61 0.28 -5.56
C CYS A 273 -6.24 -0.26 -5.99
N GLN A 274 -5.38 0.61 -6.55
CA GLN A 274 -4.01 0.25 -6.91
C GLN A 274 -3.15 -0.02 -5.67
N VAL A 275 -3.29 0.79 -4.61
CA VAL A 275 -2.64 0.55 -3.30
C VAL A 275 -3.04 -0.81 -2.76
N ILE A 276 -4.34 -1.13 -2.70
CA ILE A 276 -4.84 -2.41 -2.20
C ILE A 276 -4.26 -3.57 -3.02
N TYR A 277 -4.31 -3.49 -4.34
CA TYR A 277 -3.71 -4.49 -5.21
C TYR A 277 -2.22 -4.66 -4.91
N THR A 278 -1.45 -3.57 -4.80
CA THR A 278 -0.02 -3.61 -4.45
C THR A 278 0.24 -4.29 -3.11
N LEU A 279 -0.54 -3.97 -2.06
CA LEU A 279 -0.45 -4.64 -0.76
C LEU A 279 -0.75 -6.13 -0.85
N THR A 280 -1.69 -6.55 -1.70
CA THR A 280 -1.96 -7.98 -1.94
C THR A 280 -0.83 -8.68 -2.69
N GLN A 281 -0.28 -8.06 -3.74
CA GLN A 281 0.80 -8.63 -4.55
C GLN A 281 2.10 -8.78 -3.74
N LEU A 282 2.42 -7.78 -2.91
CA LEU A 282 3.55 -7.81 -1.99
C LEU A 282 3.28 -8.62 -0.72
N ARG A 283 2.11 -9.26 -0.63
CA ARG A 283 1.65 -10.10 0.48
C ARG A 283 1.87 -9.45 1.84
N LEU A 284 1.13 -8.37 2.12
CA LEU A 284 1.12 -7.78 3.45
C LEU A 284 0.90 -8.86 4.52
N THR A 285 1.78 -8.86 5.52
CA THR A 285 1.70 -9.71 6.71
C THR A 285 1.95 -8.86 7.94
N ILE A 286 1.67 -9.40 9.12
CA ILE A 286 1.94 -8.79 10.41
C ILE A 286 2.79 -9.77 11.21
N GLU A 287 3.82 -9.26 11.87
CA GLU A 287 4.58 -10.00 12.87
C GLU A 287 4.54 -9.20 14.18
N PRO A 288 3.51 -9.41 15.02
CA PRO A 288 3.31 -8.59 16.20
C PRO A 288 4.42 -8.81 17.22
N ASP A 289 4.89 -7.71 17.82
CA ASP A 289 5.51 -7.77 19.13
C ASP A 289 4.40 -7.70 20.19
N TRP A 290 4.17 -8.83 20.86
CA TRP A 290 3.11 -8.96 21.84
C TRP A 290 3.32 -8.08 23.08
N GLU A 291 4.52 -7.58 23.35
CA GLU A 291 4.75 -6.70 24.49
C GLU A 291 4.25 -5.28 24.20
N THR A 292 4.55 -4.78 23.01
CA THR A 292 4.28 -3.39 22.60
C THR A 292 2.91 -3.18 21.95
N ILE A 293 2.26 -4.23 21.40
CA ILE A 293 0.92 -4.11 20.81
C ILE A 293 -0.12 -3.55 21.80
N SER A 294 -0.93 -2.58 21.37
CA SER A 294 -2.03 -2.08 22.21
C SER A 294 -3.24 -3.02 22.22
N VAL A 295 -4.10 -2.91 23.24
CA VAL A 295 -5.34 -3.69 23.31
C VAL A 295 -6.25 -3.42 22.10
N PRO A 296 -6.54 -2.16 21.70
CA PRO A 296 -7.34 -1.89 20.51
C PRO A 296 -6.76 -2.51 19.22
N GLU A 297 -5.44 -2.47 19.05
CA GLU A 297 -4.78 -3.07 17.88
C GLU A 297 -4.89 -4.59 17.87
N LEU A 298 -4.70 -5.25 19.02
CA LEU A 298 -4.89 -6.69 19.16
C LEU A 298 -6.34 -7.09 18.81
N LEU A 299 -7.32 -6.27 19.18
CA LEU A 299 -8.72 -6.52 18.87
C LEU A 299 -9.07 -6.38 17.38
N SER A 300 -8.24 -5.66 16.62
CA SER A 300 -8.37 -5.53 15.15
C SER A 300 -7.74 -6.69 14.37
N LEU A 301 -6.98 -7.57 15.04
CA LEU A 301 -6.34 -8.72 14.40
C LEU A 301 -7.35 -9.87 14.21
N PRO A 302 -7.20 -10.67 13.14
CA PRO A 302 -8.10 -11.79 12.87
C PRO A 302 -8.03 -12.79 14.01
N PHE A 303 -9.17 -13.20 14.59
CA PHE A 303 -9.14 -14.09 15.76
C PHE A 303 -8.67 -15.51 15.41
N TYR A 304 -8.88 -15.94 14.16
CA TYR A 304 -8.53 -17.26 13.67
C TYR A 304 -7.28 -17.21 12.79
N ASN A 305 -6.12 -17.14 13.43
CA ASN A 305 -4.84 -17.18 12.75
C ASN A 305 -3.77 -17.89 13.60
N ASN A 306 -2.78 -18.49 12.95
CA ASN A 306 -1.70 -19.21 13.62
C ASN A 306 -0.71 -18.28 14.34
N MET A 307 -0.74 -16.97 14.07
CA MET A 307 0.19 -16.00 14.67
C MET A 307 0.18 -16.00 16.20
N PHE A 308 -0.94 -16.37 16.85
CA PHE A 308 -1.04 -16.32 18.31
C PHE A 308 -0.43 -17.53 19.03
N GLY A 309 0.32 -18.39 18.33
CA GLY A 309 0.95 -19.59 18.90
C GLY A 309 0.05 -20.84 18.90
N PHE A 310 -1.13 -20.77 18.28
CA PHE A 310 -2.05 -21.90 18.15
C PHE A 310 -2.23 -22.30 16.68
N THR A 311 -1.85 -23.54 16.34
CA THR A 311 -2.17 -24.11 15.03
C THR A 311 -3.62 -24.53 15.02
N TRP A 312 -4.43 -23.86 14.19
CA TRP A 312 -5.84 -24.20 14.04
C TRP A 312 -6.01 -25.58 13.39
N PRO A 313 -6.95 -26.40 13.87
CA PRO A 313 -7.33 -27.62 13.14
C PRO A 313 -7.96 -27.23 11.80
N ASP A 314 -8.06 -28.19 10.87
CA ASP A 314 -8.73 -27.96 9.58
C ASP A 314 -10.18 -27.53 9.80
N ILE A 315 -10.42 -26.22 9.74
CA ILE A 315 -11.76 -25.64 9.78
C ILE A 315 -12.33 -25.76 8.38
N HIS A 316 -13.50 -26.39 8.26
CA HIS A 316 -14.18 -26.50 6.99
C HIS A 316 -14.44 -25.10 6.39
N VAL A 317 -14.10 -24.92 5.10
CA VAL A 317 -14.18 -23.62 4.39
C VAL A 317 -15.54 -22.95 4.54
N ALA A 318 -16.63 -23.71 4.53
CA ALA A 318 -17.99 -23.16 4.72
C ALA A 318 -18.18 -22.50 6.11
N SER A 319 -17.46 -22.95 7.14
CA SER A 319 -17.52 -22.32 8.47
C SER A 319 -16.77 -20.99 8.48
N GLN A 320 -15.60 -20.92 7.85
CA GLN A 320 -14.84 -19.67 7.70
C GLN A 320 -15.64 -18.64 6.91
N GLN A 321 -16.19 -19.05 5.76
CA GLN A 321 -17.07 -18.19 4.95
C GLN A 321 -18.31 -17.74 5.73
N SER A 322 -18.89 -18.61 6.55
CA SER A 322 -20.01 -18.24 7.43
C SER A 322 -19.59 -17.20 8.46
N TRP A 323 -18.42 -17.31 9.09
CA TRP A 323 -17.91 -16.30 10.00
C TRP A 323 -17.73 -14.96 9.30
N GLU A 324 -17.02 -14.96 8.17
CA GLU A 324 -16.73 -13.75 7.41
C GLU A 324 -17.98 -13.05 6.90
N HIS A 325 -18.94 -13.81 6.35
CA HIS A 325 -20.18 -13.23 5.82
C HIS A 325 -21.07 -12.63 6.91
N ASN A 326 -20.92 -13.09 8.15
CA ASN A 326 -21.73 -12.66 9.29
C ASN A 326 -20.95 -11.75 10.26
N GLY A 327 -19.85 -11.13 9.81
CA GLY A 327 -19.14 -10.10 10.58
C GLY A 327 -18.26 -10.62 11.73
N LEU A 328 -17.84 -11.87 11.69
CA LEU A 328 -16.92 -12.46 12.66
C LEU A 328 -15.51 -12.54 12.04
N TRP A 329 -14.75 -11.45 12.12
CA TRP A 329 -13.42 -11.37 11.52
C TRP A 329 -12.32 -11.32 12.56
N VAL A 330 -12.50 -10.48 13.57
CA VAL A 330 -11.42 -10.07 14.49
C VAL A 330 -11.74 -10.42 15.93
N TRP A 331 -10.75 -10.31 16.82
CA TRP A 331 -10.95 -10.58 18.25
C TRP A 331 -12.05 -9.71 18.86
N GLY A 332 -12.19 -8.46 18.42
CA GLY A 332 -13.26 -7.56 18.86
C GLY A 332 -14.67 -8.08 18.62
N ASP A 333 -14.89 -8.93 17.60
CA ASP A 333 -16.23 -9.46 17.27
C ASP A 333 -16.65 -10.62 18.20
N ILE A 334 -15.67 -11.36 18.76
CA ILE A 334 -15.92 -12.64 19.46
C ILE A 334 -15.68 -12.59 20.96
N LEU A 335 -15.24 -11.47 21.52
CA LEU A 335 -14.97 -11.32 22.95
C LEU A 335 -16.12 -10.62 23.65
N TRP A 336 -16.91 -11.38 24.42
CA TRP A 336 -18.02 -10.88 25.21
C TRP A 336 -17.74 -11.08 26.71
N TYR A 337 -18.40 -10.28 27.55
CA TYR A 337 -18.21 -10.27 29.00
C TYR A 337 -19.37 -10.98 29.71
N ASN A 338 -19.05 -11.90 30.62
CA ASN A 338 -20.05 -12.57 31.46
C ASN A 338 -19.81 -12.28 32.95
N THR A 339 -20.75 -11.60 33.61
CA THR A 339 -20.72 -11.22 35.04
C THR A 339 -21.13 -12.34 36.00
N ASN A 340 -21.59 -13.49 35.52
CA ASN A 340 -22.24 -14.49 36.35
C ASN A 340 -21.27 -15.31 37.22
N GLU A 341 -20.97 -14.78 38.41
CA GLU A 341 -20.11 -15.49 39.37
C GLU A 341 -20.68 -16.82 39.86
N LYS A 342 -22.03 -16.95 39.94
CA LYS A 342 -22.71 -18.20 40.33
C LYS A 342 -22.65 -19.27 39.22
N GLY A 343 -22.45 -18.84 37.97
CA GLY A 343 -22.34 -19.68 36.78
C GLY A 343 -20.91 -20.06 36.39
N LYS A 344 -19.89 -19.68 37.20
CA LYS A 344 -18.48 -20.08 36.97
C LYS A 344 -18.38 -21.58 36.68
N THR A 345 -19.11 -22.45 37.38
CA THR A 345 -19.07 -23.91 37.12
C THR A 345 -20.02 -24.41 36.01
N SER A 346 -20.94 -23.58 35.52
CA SER A 346 -22.09 -24.01 34.70
C SER A 346 -22.11 -23.45 33.27
N HIS A 347 -21.26 -22.47 32.95
CA HIS A 347 -21.20 -21.93 31.59
C HIS A 347 -20.54 -22.94 30.64
N THR A 348 -21.28 -23.41 29.63
CA THR A 348 -20.85 -24.48 28.70
C THR A 348 -19.52 -24.18 28.01
N ASN A 349 -19.19 -22.88 27.87
CA ASN A 349 -18.02 -22.39 27.15
C ASN A 349 -16.94 -21.78 28.08
N MET A 350 -17.02 -22.01 29.40
CA MET A 350 -16.02 -21.47 30.33
C MET A 350 -14.64 -22.09 30.07
N VAL A 351 -13.62 -21.22 30.06
CA VAL A 351 -12.23 -21.56 30.32
C VAL A 351 -11.79 -20.76 31.55
N THR A 352 -11.34 -21.41 32.63
CA THR A 352 -10.99 -20.74 33.90
C THR A 352 -9.94 -19.65 33.71
N LEU A 353 -9.02 -19.84 32.76
CA LEU A 353 -7.97 -18.87 32.41
C LEU A 353 -8.44 -17.70 31.53
N ALA A 354 -9.69 -17.74 31.03
CA ALA A 354 -10.27 -16.72 30.16
C ALA A 354 -11.39 -15.91 30.82
N TYR A 355 -11.95 -16.42 31.92
CA TYR A 355 -13.08 -15.79 32.60
C TYR A 355 -12.69 -14.41 33.16
N PRO A 356 -13.53 -13.36 33.04
CA PRO A 356 -14.94 -13.36 32.60
C PRO A 356 -15.19 -13.27 31.09
N LEU A 357 -14.15 -13.34 30.25
CA LEU A 357 -14.33 -13.30 28.80
C LEU A 357 -14.83 -14.63 28.27
N VAL A 358 -15.85 -14.57 27.42
CA VAL A 358 -16.51 -15.73 26.80
C VAL A 358 -16.81 -15.44 25.33
N PRO A 359 -16.97 -16.48 24.49
CA PRO A 359 -17.46 -16.28 23.14
C PRO A 359 -18.98 -16.04 23.21
N PRO A 360 -19.56 -15.33 22.25
CA PRO A 360 -20.98 -15.01 22.29
C PRO A 360 -21.83 -16.29 22.25
N SER A 361 -22.66 -16.50 23.28
CA SER A 361 -23.64 -17.59 23.31
C SER A 361 -24.92 -17.24 22.58
N ALA A 362 -25.68 -18.25 22.13
CA ALA A 362 -26.95 -18.02 21.44
C ALA A 362 -27.96 -17.22 22.30
N SER A 363 -28.00 -17.46 23.61
CA SER A 363 -28.86 -16.70 24.53
C SER A 363 -28.36 -15.28 24.78
N GLY A 364 -27.04 -15.08 24.88
CA GLY A 364 -26.42 -13.76 24.94
C GLY A 364 -26.73 -12.94 23.68
N ILE A 365 -26.54 -13.52 22.50
CA ILE A 365 -26.82 -12.86 21.21
C ILE A 365 -28.30 -12.51 21.10
N MET A 366 -29.22 -13.44 21.38
CA MET A 366 -30.66 -13.15 21.31
C MET A 366 -31.08 -11.96 22.19
N SER A 367 -30.36 -11.74 23.29
CA SER A 367 -30.76 -10.76 24.31
C SER A 367 -30.01 -9.43 24.24
N ASN A 368 -28.74 -9.47 23.85
CA ASN A 368 -27.81 -8.33 23.95
C ASN A 368 -27.18 -7.95 22.60
N TYR A 369 -27.60 -8.58 21.50
CA TYR A 369 -27.10 -8.23 20.18
C TYR A 369 -27.49 -6.80 19.80
N VAL A 370 -26.47 -6.01 19.48
CA VAL A 370 -26.61 -4.66 18.95
C VAL A 370 -26.05 -4.69 17.55
N VAL A 371 -26.83 -4.20 16.58
CA VAL A 371 -26.35 -4.07 15.21
C VAL A 371 -25.24 -3.02 15.21
N SER A 372 -24.03 -3.45 14.87
CA SER A 372 -22.87 -2.59 14.64
C SER A 372 -22.44 -2.65 13.16
N GLN A 373 -21.56 -1.74 12.78
CA GLN A 373 -21.02 -1.70 11.42
C GLN A 373 -20.34 -3.04 11.09
N GLY A 374 -20.78 -3.68 10.01
CA GLY A 374 -20.29 -4.98 9.55
C GLY A 374 -20.87 -6.22 10.21
N HIS A 375 -21.76 -6.05 11.19
CA HIS A 375 -22.58 -7.15 11.70
C HIS A 375 -23.92 -7.20 10.94
N PRO A 376 -24.56 -8.37 10.81
CA PRO A 376 -25.83 -8.49 10.08
C PRO A 376 -26.99 -7.79 10.80
N ASP A 377 -28.02 -7.36 10.07
CA ASP A 377 -29.21 -6.74 10.72
C ASP A 377 -29.97 -7.71 11.64
N LYS A 378 -29.79 -9.03 11.44
CA LYS A 378 -30.49 -10.09 12.16
C LYS A 378 -29.53 -10.85 13.08
N HIS A 379 -29.82 -10.82 14.38
CA HIS A 379 -29.07 -11.55 15.41
C HIS A 379 -28.98 -13.07 15.15
N SER A 380 -29.94 -13.66 14.43
CA SER A 380 -29.95 -15.10 14.11
C SER A 380 -28.83 -15.51 13.16
N LEU A 381 -28.44 -14.63 12.23
CA LEU A 381 -27.34 -14.86 11.29
C LEU A 381 -26.00 -14.86 12.05
N PHE A 382 -25.79 -13.86 12.90
CA PHE A 382 -24.63 -13.77 13.79
C PHE A 382 -24.55 -14.97 14.75
N SER A 383 -25.69 -15.36 15.36
CA SER A 383 -25.78 -16.51 16.26
C SER A 383 -25.44 -17.83 15.58
N ASN A 384 -25.87 -18.03 14.33
CA ASN A 384 -25.56 -19.26 13.59
C ASN A 384 -24.07 -19.36 13.29
N ALA A 385 -23.42 -18.25 12.95
CA ALA A 385 -21.99 -18.18 12.69
C ALA A 385 -21.16 -18.44 13.98
N ALA A 386 -21.55 -17.81 15.09
CA ALA A 386 -20.84 -17.95 16.36
C ALA A 386 -21.01 -19.33 17.04
N GLY A 387 -22.19 -19.95 16.91
CA GLY A 387 -22.69 -20.91 17.90
C GLY A 387 -22.14 -22.34 17.91
N ARG A 388 -21.51 -22.86 16.84
CA ARG A 388 -21.08 -24.30 16.79
C ARG A 388 -19.61 -24.55 17.03
N HIS A 389 -18.73 -23.77 16.40
CA HIS A 389 -17.30 -24.08 16.33
C HIS A 389 -16.47 -23.23 17.29
N ILE A 390 -16.78 -21.95 17.43
CA ILE A 390 -16.02 -21.01 18.26
C ILE A 390 -15.97 -21.48 19.73
N PRO A 391 -17.09 -21.87 20.37
CA PRO A 391 -17.05 -22.36 21.74
C PRO A 391 -16.16 -23.58 21.99
N ARG A 392 -16.22 -24.56 21.07
CA ARG A 392 -15.42 -25.78 21.14
C ARG A 392 -13.94 -25.46 20.98
N LEU A 393 -13.61 -24.68 19.96
CA LEU A 393 -12.24 -24.30 19.64
C LEU A 393 -11.62 -23.42 20.73
N ARG A 394 -12.41 -22.56 21.39
CA ARG A 394 -11.92 -21.68 22.46
C ARG A 394 -11.28 -22.46 23.62
N LYS A 395 -11.84 -23.61 24.01
CA LYS A 395 -11.29 -24.43 25.10
C LYS A 395 -9.90 -24.96 24.79
N GLU A 396 -9.64 -25.27 23.52
CA GLU A 396 -8.35 -25.77 23.03
C GLU A 396 -7.37 -24.63 22.73
N LEU A 397 -7.89 -23.51 22.21
CA LEU A 397 -7.16 -22.32 21.80
C LEU A 397 -6.54 -21.60 23.01
N TRP A 398 -7.37 -21.24 23.99
CA TRP A 398 -6.98 -20.28 25.03
C TRP A 398 -5.74 -20.69 25.84
N PRO A 399 -5.58 -21.96 26.29
CA PRO A 399 -4.38 -22.38 27.02
C PRO A 399 -3.09 -22.39 26.18
N LYS A 400 -3.21 -22.34 24.85
CA LYS A 400 -2.10 -22.38 23.89
C LYS A 400 -1.78 -21.01 23.29
N LEU A 401 -2.58 -19.99 23.59
CA LEU A 401 -2.29 -18.62 23.17
C LEU A 401 -1.03 -18.12 23.87
N HIS A 402 -0.31 -17.22 23.20
CA HIS A 402 0.82 -16.52 23.81
C HIS A 402 0.40 -15.84 25.15
N PRO A 403 1.16 -15.98 26.25
CA PRO A 403 0.75 -15.48 27.57
C PRO A 403 0.41 -13.98 27.58
N THR A 404 1.21 -13.16 26.90
CA THR A 404 0.97 -11.71 26.80
C THR A 404 -0.31 -11.39 26.01
N VAL A 405 -0.67 -12.20 25.02
CA VAL A 405 -1.94 -12.06 24.27
C VAL A 405 -3.10 -12.32 25.22
N VAL A 406 -3.06 -13.42 25.99
CA VAL A 406 -4.10 -13.73 26.98
C VAL A 406 -4.27 -12.59 27.97
N GLN A 407 -3.17 -12.06 28.52
CA GLN A 407 -3.21 -10.95 29.46
C GLN A 407 -3.83 -9.69 28.85
N LYS A 408 -3.40 -9.28 27.65
CA LYS A 408 -3.96 -8.10 26.97
C LYS A 408 -5.43 -8.27 26.59
N LEU A 409 -5.82 -9.47 26.17
CA LEU A 409 -7.24 -9.76 25.92
C LEU A 409 -8.06 -9.62 27.20
N LEU A 410 -7.58 -10.13 28.35
CA LEU A 410 -8.25 -9.96 29.65
C LEU A 410 -8.36 -8.49 30.07
N ASP A 411 -7.38 -7.67 29.71
CA ASP A 411 -7.36 -6.24 30.00
C ASP A 411 -8.39 -5.42 29.21
N ILE A 412 -9.10 -6.02 28.22
CA ILE A 412 -10.16 -5.34 27.44
C ILE A 412 -11.19 -4.61 28.32
N CYS A 413 -11.52 -5.16 29.48
CA CYS A 413 -12.49 -4.59 30.42
C CYS A 413 -12.04 -3.25 31.02
N ARG A 414 -10.75 -2.92 30.91
CA ARG A 414 -10.19 -1.62 31.31
C ARG A 414 -10.27 -0.58 30.19
N HIS A 415 -10.40 -1.04 28.95
CA HIS A 415 -10.40 -0.18 27.76
C HIS A 415 -11.80 0.12 27.23
N PHE A 416 -12.75 -0.81 27.41
CA PHE A 416 -14.08 -0.70 26.82
C PHE A 416 -15.17 -1.03 27.84
N ASP A 417 -16.20 -0.18 27.86
CA ASP A 417 -17.41 -0.45 28.62
C ASP A 417 -18.19 -1.62 28.02
N THR A 418 -18.84 -2.40 28.88
CA THR A 418 -19.83 -3.38 28.41
C THR A 418 -21.13 -2.69 27.99
N HIS A 419 -21.81 -3.22 26.98
CA HIS A 419 -23.18 -2.82 26.70
C HIS A 419 -24.09 -3.03 27.92
N PRO A 420 -25.14 -2.19 28.08
CA PRO A 420 -26.19 -2.45 29.07
C PRO A 420 -26.76 -3.85 28.90
N ASP A 421 -27.14 -4.48 30.00
CA ASP A 421 -27.84 -5.75 29.94
C ASP A 421 -29.30 -5.47 29.54
N HIS A 422 -29.71 -5.96 28.37
CA HIS A 422 -31.03 -5.67 27.80
C HIS A 422 -32.09 -6.71 28.18
N LEU A 423 -31.75 -7.72 29.01
CA LEU A 423 -32.74 -8.62 29.54
C LEU A 423 -33.63 -7.98 30.61
N THR A 424 -34.92 -7.94 30.27
CA THR A 424 -36.04 -7.56 31.15
C THR A 424 -36.76 -8.78 31.74
N SER A 425 -36.27 -10.00 31.52
CA SER A 425 -36.96 -11.22 31.95
C SER A 425 -36.77 -11.48 33.45
N LYS A 426 -37.84 -11.26 34.23
CA LYS A 426 -37.91 -11.68 35.64
C LYS A 426 -37.86 -13.21 35.85
N LYS A 427 -37.87 -14.02 34.78
CA LYS A 427 -37.96 -15.49 34.83
C LYS A 427 -36.61 -16.21 34.77
N ASP A 428 -35.55 -15.57 34.29
CA ASP A 428 -34.21 -16.16 34.24
C ASP A 428 -33.19 -15.16 34.84
N PRO A 429 -32.85 -15.29 36.14
CA PRO A 429 -32.07 -14.29 36.86
C PRO A 429 -30.56 -14.37 36.59
N LEU A 430 -30.12 -15.21 35.64
CA LEU A 430 -28.71 -15.43 35.36
C LEU A 430 -28.20 -14.37 34.37
N PRO A 431 -27.08 -13.66 34.68
CA PRO A 431 -26.48 -12.73 33.73
C PRO A 431 -26.08 -13.43 32.43
N HIS A 432 -26.42 -12.82 31.31
CA HIS A 432 -26.06 -13.29 29.98
C HIS A 432 -24.76 -12.63 29.49
N ASP A 433 -24.12 -13.24 28.50
CA ASP A 433 -22.92 -12.66 27.88
C ASP A 433 -23.29 -11.31 27.24
N ARG A 434 -22.45 -10.29 27.44
CA ARG A 434 -22.67 -8.93 26.93
C ARG A 434 -21.52 -8.52 26.00
N PRO A 435 -21.81 -7.89 24.85
CA PRO A 435 -20.77 -7.32 24.01
C PRO A 435 -20.11 -6.12 24.71
N PHE A 436 -18.88 -5.82 24.35
CA PHE A 436 -18.26 -4.53 24.65
C PHE A 436 -18.74 -3.48 23.65
N LYS A 437 -18.74 -2.20 24.06
CA LYS A 437 -19.02 -1.06 23.18
C LYS A 437 -17.81 -0.80 22.29
N ILE A 438 -17.64 -1.63 21.27
CA ILE A 438 -16.52 -1.58 20.33
C ILE A 438 -17.08 -1.37 18.93
N ASP A 439 -16.56 -0.37 18.22
CA ASP A 439 -16.68 -0.29 16.78
C ASP A 439 -15.50 -1.03 16.15
N THR A 440 -15.70 -2.29 15.74
CA THR A 440 -14.62 -3.12 15.19
C THR A 440 -14.13 -2.62 13.84
N VAL A 441 -14.95 -1.84 13.11
CA VAL A 441 -14.54 -1.20 11.86
C VAL A 441 -13.67 0.01 12.10
N GLY A 442 -13.86 0.72 13.21
CA GLY A 442 -13.05 1.88 13.63
C GLY A 442 -11.79 1.54 14.41
N LEU A 443 -11.53 0.28 14.76
CA LEU A 443 -10.34 -0.08 15.53
C LEU A 443 -9.03 0.18 14.75
N PRO A 444 -7.95 0.63 15.41
CA PRO A 444 -6.68 0.86 14.76
C PRO A 444 -6.02 -0.47 14.42
N PHE A 445 -5.64 -0.66 13.15
CA PHE A 445 -4.85 -1.82 12.74
C PHE A 445 -3.35 -1.61 13.06
N PRO A 446 -2.59 -2.64 13.51
CA PRO A 446 -1.19 -2.49 13.91
C PRO A 446 -0.23 -2.39 12.72
N TRP A 447 -0.31 -1.30 11.95
CA TRP A 447 0.51 -1.08 10.76
C TRP A 447 2.02 -1.04 11.05
N HIS A 448 2.41 -0.68 12.28
CA HIS A 448 3.82 -0.61 12.68
C HIS A 448 4.48 -1.99 12.81
N PHE A 449 3.71 -3.08 12.86
CA PHE A 449 4.21 -4.47 12.77
C PHE A 449 4.09 -5.07 11.36
N ALA A 450 3.64 -4.28 10.38
CA ALA A 450 3.42 -4.78 9.05
C ALA A 450 4.74 -5.07 8.32
N LYS A 451 4.68 -6.08 7.48
CA LYS A 451 5.73 -6.44 6.53
C LYS A 451 5.18 -6.43 5.12
N LEU A 452 5.99 -5.96 4.18
CA LEU A 452 5.75 -6.04 2.74
C LEU A 452 6.91 -6.77 2.08
N ALA A 453 6.59 -7.72 1.20
CA ALA A 453 7.60 -8.62 0.60
C ALA A 453 8.50 -9.30 1.67
N ASN A 454 7.90 -9.69 2.80
CA ASN A 454 8.56 -10.26 3.98
C ASN A 454 9.59 -9.33 4.69
N ARG A 455 9.54 -8.02 4.45
CA ARG A 455 10.42 -7.04 5.09
C ARG A 455 9.61 -6.04 5.92
N PRO A 456 10.10 -5.59 7.09
CA PRO A 456 9.49 -4.48 7.81
C PRO A 456 9.27 -3.27 6.90
N LEU A 457 8.19 -2.52 7.10
CA LEU A 457 7.87 -1.36 6.25
C LEU A 457 9.04 -0.36 6.13
N ALA A 458 9.76 -0.12 7.22
CA ALA A 458 10.90 0.80 7.26
C ALA A 458 12.13 0.31 6.47
N GLU A 459 12.24 -1.01 6.26
CA GLU A 459 13.36 -1.64 5.52
C GLU A 459 12.99 -1.95 4.07
N TYR A 460 11.79 -1.58 3.63
CA TYR A 460 11.30 -1.91 2.30
C TYR A 460 12.13 -1.24 1.20
N THR A 461 12.59 -2.03 0.23
CA THR A 461 13.21 -1.50 -0.99
C THR A 461 12.57 -2.04 -2.27
N VAL A 462 12.62 -1.24 -3.34
CA VAL A 462 12.13 -1.61 -4.68
C VAL A 462 12.84 -2.86 -5.20
N GLN A 463 14.14 -2.99 -4.94
CA GLN A 463 14.94 -4.15 -5.37
C GLN A 463 14.43 -5.44 -4.71
N GLN A 464 14.23 -5.43 -3.39
CA GLN A 464 13.74 -6.59 -2.65
C GLN A 464 12.32 -6.97 -3.10
N ALA A 465 11.45 -5.98 -3.28
CA ALA A 465 10.10 -6.20 -3.78
C ALA A 465 10.08 -6.83 -5.18
N ARG A 466 10.96 -6.38 -6.08
CA ARG A 466 11.11 -6.99 -7.40
C ARG A 466 11.63 -8.42 -7.33
N ALA A 467 12.59 -8.71 -6.47
CA ALA A 467 13.06 -10.08 -6.25
C ALA A 467 11.93 -10.98 -5.73
N PHE A 468 11.10 -10.45 -4.83
CA PHE A 468 9.93 -11.15 -4.28
C PHE A 468 8.83 -11.41 -5.32
N LEU A 469 8.55 -10.44 -6.20
CA LEU A 469 7.59 -10.57 -7.30
C LEU A 469 8.15 -11.40 -8.47
N GLY A 470 9.47 -11.48 -8.57
CA GLY A 470 10.20 -12.27 -9.53
C GLY A 470 9.99 -13.78 -9.33
N ARG A 471 10.30 -14.55 -10.38
CA ARG A 471 10.21 -16.02 -10.32
C ARG A 471 11.26 -16.59 -9.36
N ASN A 472 10.88 -17.64 -8.64
CA ASN A 472 11.77 -18.38 -7.74
C ASN A 472 12.44 -19.64 -8.33
N PRO A 473 11.91 -20.36 -9.35
CA PRO A 473 12.66 -21.50 -9.88
C PRO A 473 13.72 -21.06 -10.91
N ILE A 474 14.89 -21.71 -10.86
CA ILE A 474 15.94 -21.62 -11.89
C ILE A 474 15.34 -22.00 -13.24
N LEU A 475 15.58 -21.18 -14.26
CA LEU A 475 15.11 -21.45 -15.61
C LEU A 475 16.12 -22.33 -16.35
N ILE A 476 15.77 -23.61 -16.52
CA ILE A 476 16.50 -24.51 -17.41
C ILE A 476 15.89 -24.34 -18.80
N ALA A 477 16.61 -23.69 -19.71
CA ALA A 477 16.17 -23.54 -21.08
C ALA A 477 16.11 -24.92 -21.76
N VAL A 478 14.89 -25.39 -22.05
CA VAL A 478 14.68 -26.58 -22.88
C VAL A 478 14.83 -26.17 -24.33
N TRP A 479 16.06 -26.26 -24.83
CA TRP A 479 16.32 -26.10 -26.26
C TRP A 479 15.83 -27.35 -26.97
N HIS A 480 14.73 -27.25 -27.70
CA HIS A 480 14.38 -28.28 -28.68
C HIS A 480 15.41 -28.20 -29.81
N THR A 481 16.46 -29.00 -29.73
CA THR A 481 17.31 -29.24 -30.88
C THR A 481 16.46 -29.90 -31.96
N PRO A 482 16.26 -29.29 -33.14
CA PRO A 482 15.71 -30.02 -34.26
C PRO A 482 16.69 -31.15 -34.57
N MET A 483 16.27 -32.39 -34.30
CA MET A 483 16.98 -33.54 -34.83
C MET A 483 16.91 -33.47 -36.36
N SER A 484 18.06 -33.72 -36.98
CA SER A 484 18.35 -33.75 -38.43
C SER A 484 18.61 -32.39 -39.12
N SER A 485 19.86 -31.97 -39.12
CA SER A 485 20.69 -32.11 -40.32
C SER A 485 22.15 -31.83 -39.97
N THR A 486 23.00 -32.74 -40.41
CA THR A 486 24.46 -32.68 -40.33
C THR A 486 24.99 -31.43 -41.02
N SER A 487 25.41 -30.42 -40.26
CA SER A 487 26.44 -29.44 -40.65
C SER A 487 26.51 -28.33 -39.59
N ILE A 488 27.72 -28.09 -39.07
CA ILE A 488 28.14 -27.01 -38.14
C ILE A 488 28.09 -27.39 -36.64
N VAL A 489 29.13 -28.11 -36.22
CA VAL A 489 29.80 -27.87 -34.93
C VAL A 489 31.04 -27.05 -35.30
N PRO A 490 31.30 -25.85 -34.72
CA PRO A 490 31.89 -25.80 -33.37
C PRO A 490 31.63 -24.50 -32.57
N ARG A 491 31.05 -24.61 -31.36
CA ARG A 491 31.37 -23.71 -30.22
C ARG A 491 30.84 -24.13 -28.85
N LEU A 492 30.30 -25.36 -28.68
CA LEU A 492 29.75 -25.80 -27.39
C LEU A 492 30.76 -26.41 -26.40
N TYR A 493 32.02 -26.62 -26.79
CA TYR A 493 33.02 -27.25 -25.91
C TYR A 493 33.80 -26.28 -25.00
N LEU A 494 33.61 -24.95 -25.13
CA LEU A 494 34.31 -23.96 -24.29
C LEU A 494 33.50 -23.44 -23.10
N LEU A 495 32.19 -23.68 -23.04
CA LEU A 495 31.34 -23.21 -21.93
C LEU A 495 31.24 -24.20 -20.77
N ASN A 496 31.44 -25.51 -21.01
CA ASN A 496 31.37 -26.50 -19.94
C ASN A 496 32.66 -26.62 -19.11
N CYS A 497 33.82 -26.17 -19.60
CA CYS A 497 35.06 -26.16 -18.79
C CYS A 497 35.17 -24.94 -17.86
N LYS A 498 34.43 -23.84 -18.11
CA LYS A 498 34.49 -22.63 -17.27
C LYS A 498 33.42 -22.55 -16.18
N ALA A 499 32.39 -23.40 -16.26
CA ALA A 499 31.35 -23.45 -15.23
C ALA A 499 31.84 -24.06 -13.90
N GLU A 500 32.90 -24.88 -13.93
CA GLU A 500 33.50 -25.45 -12.71
C GLU A 500 34.58 -24.55 -12.08
N GLU A 501 35.21 -23.65 -12.85
CA GLU A 501 36.20 -22.69 -12.31
C GLU A 501 35.57 -21.43 -11.70
N ALA A 502 34.32 -21.09 -12.04
CA ALA A 502 33.62 -19.91 -11.51
C ALA A 502 33.02 -20.11 -10.10
N LEU A 503 33.18 -21.29 -9.49
CA LEU A 503 32.67 -21.62 -8.16
C LEU A 503 33.60 -21.21 -7.01
N ASN A 504 34.79 -20.67 -7.29
CA ASN A 504 35.79 -20.27 -6.27
C ASN A 504 36.45 -18.89 -6.53
N ASP A 505 35.83 -18.02 -7.31
CA ASP A 505 36.35 -16.66 -7.52
C ASP A 505 35.83 -15.69 -6.43
N PRO A 506 36.69 -15.12 -5.56
CA PRO A 506 36.26 -14.13 -4.56
C PRO A 506 35.86 -12.78 -5.18
N ASP A 507 36.15 -12.55 -6.47
CA ASP A 507 35.85 -11.32 -7.21
C ASP A 507 34.59 -11.46 -8.08
N ALA A 508 33.59 -12.24 -7.64
CA ALA A 508 32.25 -12.25 -8.22
C ALA A 508 31.70 -10.82 -8.24
N GLU A 509 31.80 -10.19 -9.42
CA GLU A 509 31.51 -8.80 -9.71
C GLU A 509 30.32 -8.27 -8.90
N VAL A 510 30.62 -7.28 -8.06
CA VAL A 510 29.67 -6.31 -7.54
C VAL A 510 28.75 -5.90 -8.69
N ASP A 511 27.47 -6.27 -8.58
CA ASP A 511 26.43 -5.77 -9.48
C ASP A 511 26.49 -4.24 -9.36
N THR A 512 26.95 -3.57 -10.42
CA THR A 512 27.22 -2.13 -10.47
C THR A 512 25.97 -1.25 -10.28
N TYR A 513 24.85 -1.88 -9.89
CA TYR A 513 23.68 -1.25 -9.29
C TYR A 513 23.93 -0.68 -7.88
N GLU A 514 24.99 -1.10 -7.17
CA GLU A 514 25.41 -0.43 -5.93
C GLU A 514 25.93 0.99 -6.18
N SER A 515 26.48 1.26 -7.37
CA SER A 515 27.14 2.53 -7.71
C SER A 515 26.28 3.53 -8.50
N GLU A 516 25.08 3.16 -8.97
CA GLU A 516 24.16 4.10 -9.63
C GLU A 516 22.88 4.24 -8.80
N HIS A 517 22.99 5.06 -7.76
CA HIS A 517 21.87 5.57 -6.97
C HIS A 517 20.84 6.25 -7.89
N ILE A 518 19.67 5.62 -8.05
CA ILE A 518 18.46 6.31 -8.50
C ILE A 518 18.01 7.16 -7.32
N PHE A 519 18.23 8.48 -7.42
CA PHE A 519 18.19 9.50 -6.36
C PHE A 519 19.47 9.56 -5.51
N GLY A 520 20.51 10.18 -6.06
CA GLY A 520 21.78 10.36 -5.36
C GLY A 520 21.67 11.30 -4.16
N ALA A 521 22.14 10.88 -3.01
CA ALA A 521 22.78 11.79 -2.07
C ALA A 521 24.09 12.27 -2.73
N ALA A 522 24.15 13.53 -3.14
CA ALA A 522 25.42 14.13 -3.55
C ALA A 522 26.16 14.60 -2.28
N PRO A 523 27.49 14.42 -2.18
CA PRO A 523 28.26 15.07 -1.12
C PRO A 523 28.09 16.59 -1.24
N CYS A 524 27.78 17.25 -0.13
CA CYS A 524 27.70 18.70 -0.09
C CYS A 524 29.07 19.28 -0.48
N MET A 525 29.13 20.11 -1.53
CA MET A 525 30.39 20.71 -2.03
C MET A 525 31.15 21.55 -0.98
N LEU A 526 30.52 21.88 0.15
CA LEU A 526 31.10 22.70 1.22
C LEU A 526 31.60 21.88 2.42
N CYS A 527 31.12 20.65 2.62
CA CYS A 527 31.49 19.86 3.81
C CYS A 527 31.76 18.38 3.55
N ASP A 528 31.66 17.90 2.30
CA ASP A 528 31.91 16.52 1.86
C ASP A 528 31.11 15.44 2.60
N LYS A 529 30.04 15.81 3.32
CA LYS A 529 29.12 14.86 3.95
C LYS A 529 27.95 14.51 3.03
N PRO A 530 27.48 13.25 3.03
CA PRO A 530 26.31 12.84 2.26
C PRO A 530 25.03 13.42 2.87
N HIS A 531 24.23 14.10 2.05
CA HIS A 531 22.92 14.61 2.44
C HIS A 531 21.85 14.09 1.47
N ASP A 532 20.69 13.72 2.02
CA ASP A 532 19.55 13.22 1.24
C ASP A 532 18.84 14.39 0.53
N LEU A 533 18.97 14.45 -0.80
CA LEU A 533 18.41 15.51 -1.65
C LEU A 533 16.87 15.51 -1.67
N ALA A 534 16.21 14.43 -1.23
CA ALA A 534 14.75 14.36 -1.20
C ALA A 534 14.14 15.05 0.04
N MET A 535 14.91 15.24 1.12
CA MET A 535 14.43 15.86 2.37
C MET A 535 15.03 17.23 2.68
N HIS A 536 16.16 17.60 2.10
CA HIS A 536 16.89 18.80 2.52
C HIS A 536 17.19 19.70 1.32
N GLY A 537 16.52 20.86 1.27
CA GLY A 537 16.98 21.98 0.44
C GLY A 537 18.40 22.40 0.88
N PHE A 538 19.17 22.95 -0.06
CA PHE A 538 20.58 23.35 0.04
C PHE A 538 20.96 24.33 1.20
N ILE A 539 20.05 24.61 2.15
CA ILE A 539 20.16 25.70 3.14
C ILE A 539 20.69 25.22 4.51
N GLU A 540 20.69 23.91 4.82
CA GLU A 540 21.09 23.39 6.15
C GLU A 540 22.56 22.96 6.28
N CYS A 541 23.48 23.50 5.47
CA CYS A 541 24.90 23.30 5.71
C CYS A 541 25.38 24.22 6.84
N SER A 542 25.77 23.64 7.98
CA SER A 542 26.30 24.39 9.15
C SER A 542 27.51 25.29 8.87
N MET A 543 28.19 25.12 7.73
CA MET A 543 29.26 26.02 7.26
C MET A 543 28.70 27.32 6.65
N VAL A 544 27.54 27.26 5.98
CA VAL A 544 26.86 28.43 5.39
C VAL A 544 26.29 29.35 6.48
N GLN A 545 25.89 28.79 7.62
CA GLN A 545 25.37 29.57 8.76
C GLN A 545 26.45 30.30 9.57
N LYS A 546 27.74 30.08 9.30
CA LYS A 546 28.85 30.75 10.00
C LYS A 546 29.42 31.96 9.26
N GLU A 547 29.02 32.19 8.00
CA GLU A 547 29.49 33.30 7.17
C GLU A 547 28.38 34.29 6.77
N VAL A 548 27.24 34.29 7.46
CA VAL A 548 26.17 35.31 7.31
C VAL A 548 26.01 36.11 8.59
#